data_AF-A0A8H5I6Q5-F1
#
_entry.id   AF-A0A8H5I6Q5-F1
#
_cell.length_a   1.000
_cell.length_b   1.000
_cell.length_c   1.000
_cell.angle_alpha   90.00
_cell.angle_beta   90.00
_cell.angle_gamma   90.00
#
_symmetry.space_group_name_H-M   'P 1'
#
loop_
_entity.id
_entity.type
_entity.pdbx_description
1 polymer ?
#
loop_
_entity_poly.entity_id
_entity_poly.type
_entity_poly.pdbx_seq_one_letter_code
_entity_poly.pdbx_strand_id
1 'polypeptide(L)'
;DHPIVQLQMKEMMAQISTEASDKRWWDYRELWNSHSNKRRLICVLGMAIMGQASGNSLSSYYLVAMMNTAGIKDEKFVLALNATNSVLGLIGSVIGARLTDRVGRRPLLIYSILFCSVIFAVITGTSKMAVDDPSNKNAANTTIAFVFLFGVVFSLGWTAQQSMYIAETLTTSTRAKGTALGNWASSCISLVLAYSSGPAFEKIGYYFYLVFVFWDLLEAAFIFFFFPETKDRTLEELNEVFDAPDPVKKSLEPRTAETVRATMNQNEAKVIDV
;
A
#
# COMPACT_ATOMS: atom_id res chain seq x y z
N ASP A 1 1.13 -24.41 -28.34
CA ASP A 1 -0.30 -24.17 -28.68
C ASP A 1 -1.26 -24.52 -27.55
N HIS A 2 -1.08 -23.91 -26.37
CA HIS A 2 -2.05 -24.10 -25.28
C HIS A 2 -3.22 -23.12 -25.48
N PRO A 3 -4.49 -23.57 -25.45
CA PRO A 3 -5.65 -22.75 -25.80
C PRO A 3 -5.78 -21.48 -24.94
N ILE A 4 -5.42 -21.56 -23.65
CA ILE A 4 -5.41 -20.39 -22.74
C ILE A 4 -4.41 -19.31 -23.18
N VAL A 5 -3.25 -19.69 -23.73
CA VAL A 5 -2.21 -18.72 -24.14
C VAL A 5 -2.63 -17.99 -25.41
N GLN A 6 -3.26 -18.69 -26.35
CA GLN A 6 -3.79 -18.07 -27.57
C GLN A 6 -4.96 -17.12 -27.26
N LEU A 7 -5.78 -17.46 -26.26
CA LEU A 7 -6.85 -16.60 -25.76
C LEU A 7 -6.28 -15.29 -25.17
N GLN A 8 -5.36 -15.40 -24.22
CA GLN A 8 -4.70 -14.24 -23.59
C GLN A 8 -4.00 -13.34 -24.62
N MET A 9 -3.40 -13.93 -25.65
CA MET A 9 -2.74 -13.16 -26.70
C MET A 9 -3.73 -12.41 -27.59
N LYS A 10 -4.90 -12.98 -27.87
CA LYS A 10 -5.99 -12.27 -28.56
C LYS A 10 -6.55 -11.12 -27.72
N GLU A 11 -6.76 -11.34 -26.41
CA GLU A 11 -7.24 -10.31 -25.48
C GLU A 11 -6.27 -9.12 -25.41
N MET A 12 -4.97 -9.37 -25.27
CA MET A 12 -3.93 -8.33 -25.30
C MET A 12 -3.93 -7.55 -26.61
N MET A 13 -4.04 -8.23 -27.76
CA MET A 13 -4.05 -7.54 -29.06
C MET A 13 -5.31 -6.69 -29.28
N ALA A 14 -6.49 -7.16 -28.85
CA ALA A 14 -7.73 -6.41 -28.94
C ALA A 14 -7.74 -5.16 -28.04
N GLN A 15 -7.15 -5.24 -26.84
CA GLN A 15 -6.93 -4.07 -25.99
C GLN A 15 -5.99 -3.06 -26.65
N ILE A 16 -4.88 -3.51 -27.21
CA ILE A 16 -3.92 -2.61 -27.87
C ILE A 16 -4.57 -1.92 -29.07
N SER A 17 -5.34 -2.62 -29.92
CA SER A 17 -5.98 -2.00 -31.09
C SER A 17 -7.02 -0.95 -30.70
N THR A 18 -7.77 -1.19 -29.63
CA THR A 18 -8.83 -0.29 -29.15
C THR A 18 -8.27 0.90 -28.39
N GLU A 19 -7.19 0.72 -27.61
CA GLU A 19 -6.61 1.76 -26.77
C GLU A 19 -5.42 2.51 -27.42
N ALA A 20 -4.82 2.01 -28.51
CA ALA A 20 -3.70 2.68 -29.19
C ALA A 20 -4.10 3.97 -29.91
N SER A 21 -5.39 4.17 -30.22
CA SER A 21 -5.82 5.26 -31.08
C SER A 21 -5.84 6.64 -30.41
N ASP A 22 -5.71 6.76 -29.08
CA ASP A 22 -5.96 8.04 -28.38
C ASP A 22 -4.92 8.42 -27.30
N LYS A 23 -3.65 8.01 -27.45
CA LYS A 23 -2.61 8.26 -26.43
C LYS A 23 -1.98 9.65 -26.53
N ARG A 24 -2.65 10.68 -26.01
CA ARG A 24 -2.04 11.99 -25.73
C ARG A 24 -1.27 11.95 -24.41
N TRP A 25 0.00 12.36 -24.44
CA TRP A 25 0.90 12.31 -23.27
C TRP A 25 0.50 13.26 -22.13
N TRP A 26 -0.21 14.36 -22.43
CA TRP A 26 -0.66 15.35 -21.45
C TRP A 26 -2.10 15.16 -20.97
N ASP A 27 -2.87 14.24 -21.57
CA ASP A 27 -4.29 14.12 -21.26
C ASP A 27 -4.52 13.21 -20.04
N TYR A 28 -4.65 13.84 -18.87
CA TYR A 28 -5.00 13.15 -17.62
C TYR A 28 -6.52 13.01 -17.43
N ARG A 29 -7.36 13.55 -18.35
CA ARG A 29 -8.82 13.42 -18.23
C ARG A 29 -9.28 11.97 -18.33
N GLU A 30 -8.55 11.14 -19.07
CA GLU A 30 -8.78 9.69 -19.14
C GLU A 30 -8.87 9.02 -17.76
N LEU A 31 -8.14 9.53 -16.74
CA LEU A 31 -8.21 9.00 -15.37
C LEU A 31 -9.48 9.43 -14.60
N TRP A 32 -10.16 10.49 -15.03
CA TRP A 32 -11.34 11.03 -14.34
C TRP A 32 -12.64 10.94 -15.16
N ASN A 33 -12.58 10.50 -16.42
CA ASN A 33 -13.73 10.53 -17.33
C ASN A 33 -14.84 9.52 -16.96
N SER A 34 -14.48 8.32 -16.48
CA SER A 34 -15.46 7.28 -16.11
C SER A 34 -15.56 7.10 -14.59
N HIS A 35 -16.75 6.71 -14.10
CA HIS A 35 -16.98 6.34 -12.71
C HIS A 35 -16.04 5.21 -12.24
N SER A 36 -15.73 4.26 -13.13
CA SER A 36 -14.75 3.18 -12.92
C SER A 36 -13.33 3.73 -12.76
N ASN A 37 -12.92 4.67 -13.62
CA ASN A 37 -11.58 5.26 -13.57
C ASN A 37 -11.37 6.12 -12.31
N LYS A 38 -12.40 6.86 -11.87
CA LYS A 38 -12.35 7.60 -10.59
C LYS A 38 -12.13 6.68 -9.39
N ARG A 39 -12.81 5.52 -9.37
CA ARG A 39 -12.66 4.55 -8.27
C ARG A 39 -11.28 3.90 -8.26
N ARG A 40 -10.73 3.58 -9.43
CA ARG A 40 -9.33 3.13 -9.56
C ARG A 40 -8.35 4.20 -9.10
N LEU A 41 -8.59 5.46 -9.48
CA LEU A 41 -7.76 6.58 -9.06
C LEU A 41 -7.78 6.77 -7.53
N ILE A 42 -8.95 6.64 -6.90
CA ILE A 42 -9.08 6.67 -5.44
C ILE A 42 -8.29 5.53 -4.79
N CYS A 43 -8.30 4.33 -5.37
CA CYS A 43 -7.50 3.20 -4.87
C CYS A 43 -5.99 3.46 -4.99
N VAL A 44 -5.54 3.98 -6.14
CA VAL A 44 -4.12 4.32 -6.40
C VAL A 44 -3.64 5.45 -5.49
N LEU A 45 -4.41 6.54 -5.41
CA LEU A 45 -4.10 7.67 -4.53
C LEU A 45 -4.19 7.26 -3.05
N GLY A 46 -5.17 6.42 -2.70
CA GLY A 46 -5.31 5.84 -1.36
C GLY A 46 -4.05 5.07 -0.97
N MET A 47 -3.59 4.11 -1.78
CA MET A 47 -2.35 3.37 -1.52
C MET A 47 -1.12 4.27 -1.43
N ALA A 48 -1.04 5.27 -2.30
CA ALA A 48 0.11 6.17 -2.33
C ALA A 48 0.16 7.09 -1.09
N ILE A 49 -0.97 7.69 -0.73
CA ILE A 49 -1.08 8.63 0.39
C ILE A 49 -0.99 7.90 1.72
N MET A 50 -1.76 6.83 1.88
CA MET A 50 -1.83 6.08 3.13
C MET A 50 -0.47 5.51 3.48
N GLY A 51 0.21 4.87 2.52
CA GLY A 51 1.52 4.27 2.74
C GLY A 51 2.61 5.22 3.20
N GLN A 52 2.59 6.47 2.73
CA GLN A 52 3.55 7.48 3.21
C GLN A 52 3.10 8.12 4.51
N ALA A 53 1.79 8.28 4.70
CA ALA A 53 1.22 8.84 5.92
C ALA A 53 1.36 7.92 7.14
N SER A 54 1.48 6.59 6.97
CA SER A 54 1.76 5.63 8.06
C SER A 54 3.19 5.76 8.64
N GLY A 55 3.94 6.80 8.29
CA GLY A 55 5.16 7.18 8.99
C GLY A 55 6.41 6.40 8.59
N ASN A 56 6.45 5.84 7.38
CA ASN A 56 7.58 5.03 6.95
C ASN A 56 8.89 5.84 6.82
N SER A 57 8.80 7.09 6.35
CA SER A 57 9.92 8.05 6.32
C SER A 57 10.37 8.46 7.72
N LEU A 58 9.45 8.36 8.67
CA LEU A 58 9.49 8.99 9.96
C LEU A 58 10.12 8.06 11.01
N SER A 59 9.82 6.77 10.94
CA SER A 59 10.46 5.71 11.71
C SER A 59 11.98 5.76 11.60
N SER A 60 12.51 6.08 10.41
CA SER A 60 13.95 6.21 10.15
C SER A 60 14.58 7.41 10.86
N TYR A 61 13.89 8.56 10.91
CA TYR A 61 14.37 9.73 11.67
C TYR A 61 14.25 9.51 13.19
N TYR A 62 13.21 8.80 13.64
CA TYR A 62 13.01 8.51 15.07
C TYR A 62 13.95 7.50 15.66
N LEU A 63 14.39 6.52 14.87
CA LEU A 63 15.42 5.59 15.30
C LEU A 63 16.66 6.37 15.77
N VAL A 64 17.09 7.37 15.01
CA VAL A 64 18.26 8.21 15.33
C VAL A 64 18.00 9.08 16.57
N ALA A 65 16.84 9.73 16.66
CA ALA A 65 16.50 10.58 17.81
C ALA A 65 16.41 9.78 19.13
N MET A 66 15.78 8.60 19.11
CA MET A 66 15.64 7.73 20.28
C MET A 66 16.98 7.12 20.71
N MET A 67 17.85 6.76 19.76
CA MET A 67 19.20 6.26 20.08
C MET A 67 20.07 7.32 20.75
N ASN A 68 19.93 8.59 20.35
CA ASN A 68 20.58 9.71 21.03
C ASN A 68 20.08 9.87 22.48
N THR A 69 18.78 9.69 22.73
CA THR A 69 18.20 9.70 24.09
C THR A 69 18.67 8.49 24.92
N ALA A 70 18.86 7.32 24.30
CA ALA A 70 19.38 6.12 24.95
C ALA A 70 20.90 6.17 25.24
N GLY A 71 21.59 7.26 24.88
CA GLY A 71 23.02 7.47 25.14
C GLY A 71 23.95 6.75 24.16
N ILE A 72 23.43 6.20 23.06
CA ILE A 72 24.21 5.53 22.02
C ILE A 72 24.61 6.58 20.98
N LYS A 73 25.74 7.26 21.22
CA LYS A 73 26.25 8.37 20.40
C LYS A 73 27.16 7.94 19.23
N ASP A 74 27.32 6.64 18.99
CA ASP A 74 28.22 6.17 17.94
C ASP A 74 27.51 6.17 16.58
N GLU A 75 27.89 7.10 15.70
CA GLU A 75 27.34 7.23 14.34
C GLU A 75 27.46 5.92 13.55
N LYS A 76 28.53 5.14 13.78
CA LYS A 76 28.72 3.85 13.12
C LYS A 76 27.68 2.83 13.53
N PHE A 77 27.26 2.86 14.79
CA PHE A 77 26.24 1.95 15.33
C PHE A 77 24.84 2.31 14.82
N VAL A 78 24.53 3.61 14.74
CA VAL A 78 23.28 4.12 14.14
C VAL A 78 23.19 3.72 12.66
N LEU A 79 24.28 3.86 11.92
CA LEU A 79 24.33 3.51 10.50
C LEU A 79 24.18 1.99 10.30
N ALA A 80 24.84 1.19 11.14
CA ALA A 80 24.69 -0.26 11.13
C ALA A 80 23.25 -0.70 11.41
N LEU A 81 22.58 -0.07 12.38
CA LEU A 81 21.19 -0.38 12.71
C LEU A 81 20.21 0.00 11.59
N ASN A 82 20.41 1.14 10.92
CA ASN A 82 19.62 1.47 9.73
C ASN A 82 19.85 0.48 8.58
N ALA A 83 21.08 0.02 8.39
CA ALA A 83 21.39 -1.03 7.42
C ALA A 83 20.68 -2.34 7.79
N THR A 84 20.69 -2.73 9.07
CA THR A 84 19.96 -3.91 9.56
C THR A 84 18.46 -3.78 9.31
N ASN A 85 17.85 -2.61 9.58
CA ASN A 85 16.43 -2.38 9.30
C ASN A 85 16.10 -2.58 7.83
N SER A 86 16.96 -2.08 6.93
CA SER A 86 16.78 -2.22 5.48
C SER A 86 16.90 -3.67 5.02
N VAL A 87 17.84 -4.44 5.58
CA VAL A 87 17.99 -5.88 5.28
C VAL A 87 16.79 -6.67 5.80
N LEU A 88 16.33 -6.39 7.01
CA LEU A 88 15.13 -7.00 7.57
C LEU A 88 13.87 -6.66 6.75
N GLY A 89 13.77 -5.41 6.28
CA GLY A 89 12.71 -4.98 5.37
C GLY A 89 12.75 -5.70 4.01
N LEU A 90 13.93 -5.98 3.48
CA LEU A 90 14.09 -6.79 2.26
C LEU A 90 13.58 -8.22 2.48
N ILE A 91 14.01 -8.86 3.57
CA ILE A 91 13.54 -10.22 3.92
C ILE A 91 12.02 -10.22 4.11
N GLY A 92 11.50 -9.22 4.83
CA GLY A 92 10.06 -9.02 5.01
C GLY A 92 9.33 -8.88 3.68
N SER A 93 9.82 -8.04 2.78
CA SER A 93 9.19 -7.83 1.46
C SER A 93 9.16 -9.10 0.60
N VAL A 94 10.21 -9.92 0.63
CA VAL A 94 10.26 -11.19 -0.12
C VAL A 94 9.24 -12.20 0.41
N ILE A 95 9.12 -12.30 1.74
CA ILE A 95 8.11 -13.16 2.38
C ILE A 95 6.70 -12.62 2.10
N GLY A 96 6.53 -11.30 2.18
CA GLY A 96 5.28 -10.60 1.89
C GLY A 96 4.77 -10.85 0.47
N ALA A 97 5.67 -10.79 -0.52
CA ALA A 97 5.35 -11.11 -1.91
C ALA A 97 4.80 -12.54 -2.06
N ARG A 98 5.38 -13.53 -1.38
CA ARG A 98 4.87 -14.92 -1.40
C ARG A 98 3.58 -15.11 -0.62
N LEU A 99 3.41 -14.37 0.48
CA LEU A 99 2.23 -14.46 1.32
C LEU A 99 1.01 -13.85 0.65
N THR A 100 1.22 -12.84 -0.20
CA THR A 100 0.17 -12.18 -0.99
C THR A 100 -0.59 -13.16 -1.87
N ASP A 101 0.11 -14.06 -2.55
CA ASP A 101 -0.52 -15.04 -3.43
C ASP A 101 -1.37 -16.06 -2.65
N ARG A 102 -0.98 -16.37 -1.41
CA ARG A 102 -1.70 -17.32 -0.54
C ARG A 102 -2.89 -16.68 0.16
N VAL A 103 -2.69 -15.54 0.82
CA VAL A 103 -3.67 -14.91 1.73
C VAL A 103 -4.63 -13.97 1.00
N GLY A 104 -4.22 -13.37 -0.11
CA GLY A 104 -4.97 -12.30 -0.79
C GLY A 104 -4.47 -10.92 -0.40
N ARG A 105 -4.78 -9.91 -1.23
CA ARG A 105 -4.22 -8.57 -1.13
C ARG A 105 -4.90 -7.75 -0.03
N ARG A 106 -6.24 -7.76 0.00
CA ARG A 106 -7.05 -7.00 0.96
C ARG A 106 -6.85 -7.44 2.42
N PRO A 107 -6.94 -8.74 2.78
CA PRO A 107 -6.75 -9.17 4.17
C PRO A 107 -5.31 -8.91 4.64
N LEU A 108 -4.32 -9.10 3.77
CA LEU A 108 -2.92 -8.90 4.11
C LEU A 108 -2.62 -7.43 4.45
N LEU A 109 -3.16 -6.48 3.67
CA LEU A 109 -3.08 -5.05 3.98
C LEU A 109 -3.73 -4.73 5.33
N ILE A 110 -4.98 -5.16 5.55
CA ILE A 110 -5.70 -4.88 6.80
C ILE A 110 -4.98 -5.47 8.01
N TYR A 111 -4.55 -6.73 7.95
CA TYR A 111 -3.84 -7.35 9.06
C TYR A 111 -2.52 -6.63 9.34
N SER A 112 -1.74 -6.29 8.31
CA SER A 112 -0.47 -5.58 8.51
C SER A 112 -0.65 -4.24 9.22
N ILE A 113 -1.65 -3.44 8.82
CA ILE A 113 -1.91 -2.13 9.41
C ILE A 113 -2.46 -2.25 10.83
N LEU A 114 -3.33 -3.24 11.09
CA LEU A 114 -3.78 -3.53 12.45
C LEU A 114 -2.60 -3.93 13.35
N PHE A 115 -1.69 -4.78 12.88
CA PHE A 115 -0.47 -5.11 13.62
C PHE A 115 0.42 -3.88 13.84
N CYS A 116 0.59 -3.01 12.84
CA CYS A 116 1.30 -1.75 12.96
C CYS A 116 0.68 -0.83 14.03
N SER A 117 -0.66 -0.71 14.06
CA SER A 117 -1.36 0.10 15.06
C SER A 117 -1.11 -0.38 16.49
N VAL A 118 -1.07 -1.70 16.71
CA VAL A 118 -0.76 -2.31 18.02
C VAL A 118 0.69 -2.04 18.39
N ILE A 119 1.61 -2.15 17.44
CA ILE A 119 3.04 -1.85 17.67
C ILE A 119 3.22 -0.37 18.04
N PHE A 120 2.56 0.57 17.34
CA PHE A 120 2.62 1.98 17.70
C PHE A 120 1.99 2.30 19.06
N ALA A 121 0.92 1.59 19.45
CA ALA A 121 0.36 1.72 20.78
C ALA A 121 1.35 1.28 21.87
N VAL A 122 2.05 0.16 21.64
CA VAL A 122 3.11 -0.31 22.55
C VAL A 122 4.27 0.69 22.61
N ILE A 123 4.74 1.19 21.46
CA ILE A 123 5.80 2.22 21.37
C ILE A 123 5.41 3.47 22.17
N THR A 124 4.15 3.91 22.07
CA THR A 124 3.65 5.06 22.84
C THR A 124 3.75 4.80 24.34
N GLY A 125 3.29 3.63 24.79
CA GLY A 125 3.31 3.23 26.20
C GLY A 125 4.73 3.10 26.76
N THR A 126 5.63 2.45 26.03
CA THR A 126 7.03 2.27 26.46
C THR A 126 7.82 3.58 26.40
N SER A 127 7.52 4.46 25.43
CA SER A 127 8.12 5.79 25.35
C SER A 127 7.71 6.68 26.52
N LYS A 128 6.45 6.61 26.98
CA LYS A 128 6.03 7.30 28.21
C LYS A 128 6.83 6.84 29.43
N MET A 129 6.99 5.53 29.60
CA MET A 129 7.76 4.96 30.72
C MET A 129 9.25 5.32 30.65
N ALA A 130 9.82 5.45 29.45
CA ALA A 130 11.21 5.86 29.27
C ALA A 130 11.45 7.35 29.55
N VAL A 131 10.43 8.20 29.37
CA VAL A 131 10.49 9.63 29.71
C VAL A 131 10.28 9.87 31.20
N ASP A 132 9.36 9.12 31.83
CA ASP A 132 9.06 9.25 33.26
C ASP A 132 10.22 8.71 34.15
N ASP A 133 10.98 7.71 33.69
CA ASP A 133 12.18 7.19 34.38
C ASP A 133 13.37 7.01 33.41
N PRO A 134 14.23 8.04 33.27
CA PRO A 134 15.40 8.02 32.40
C PRO A 134 16.45 6.95 32.77
N SER A 135 16.36 6.33 33.95
CA SER A 135 17.28 5.27 34.38
C SER A 135 16.90 3.90 33.79
N ASN A 136 15.67 3.77 33.29
CA ASN A 136 15.10 2.51 32.86
C ASN A 136 15.52 2.18 31.42
N LYS A 137 16.78 1.78 31.24
CA LYS A 137 17.37 1.35 29.96
C LYS A 137 16.57 0.23 29.27
N ASN A 138 15.83 -0.57 30.04
CA ASN A 138 14.97 -1.62 29.49
C ASN A 138 13.83 -1.04 28.66
N ALA A 139 13.19 0.05 29.10
CA ALA A 139 12.09 0.68 28.36
C ALA A 139 12.56 1.25 27.01
N ALA A 140 13.75 1.88 26.98
CA ALA A 140 14.35 2.39 25.76
C ALA A 140 14.69 1.27 24.77
N ASN A 141 15.31 0.18 25.25
CA ASN A 141 15.64 -0.98 24.42
C ASN A 141 14.39 -1.66 23.85
N THR A 142 13.32 -1.78 24.63
CA THR A 142 12.04 -2.31 24.16
C THR A 142 11.44 -1.45 23.06
N THR A 143 11.41 -0.12 23.22
CA THR A 143 10.92 0.80 22.18
C THR A 143 11.69 0.61 20.87
N ILE A 144 13.01 0.51 20.93
CA ILE A 144 13.86 0.29 19.74
C ILE A 144 13.50 -1.04 19.06
N ALA A 145 13.34 -2.13 19.82
CA ALA A 145 12.96 -3.43 19.28
C ALA A 145 11.60 -3.40 18.56
N PHE A 146 10.61 -2.69 19.12
CA PHE A 146 9.29 -2.54 18.49
C PHE A 146 9.33 -1.67 17.23
N VAL A 147 10.23 -0.70 17.11
CA VAL A 147 10.43 0.07 15.87
C VAL A 147 10.97 -0.84 14.75
N PHE A 148 11.92 -1.73 15.05
CA PHE A 148 12.37 -2.74 14.08
C PHE A 148 11.26 -3.72 13.70
N LEU A 149 10.47 -4.16 14.67
CA LEU A 149 9.32 -5.02 14.42
C LEU A 149 8.29 -4.35 13.50
N PHE A 150 8.01 -3.06 13.72
CA PHE A 150 7.18 -2.26 12.82
C PHE A 150 7.73 -2.27 11.40
N GLY A 151 9.03 -2.01 11.20
CA GLY A 151 9.67 -2.02 9.88
C GLY A 151 9.51 -3.35 9.14
N VAL A 152 9.63 -4.47 9.87
CA VAL A 152 9.43 -5.82 9.31
C VAL A 152 7.97 -6.07 8.93
N VAL A 153 7.02 -5.77 9.82
CA VAL A 153 5.59 -5.99 9.58
C VAL A 153 5.08 -5.10 8.44
N PHE A 154 5.51 -3.84 8.41
CA PHE A 154 5.17 -2.91 7.34
C PHE A 154 5.74 -3.37 5.99
N SER A 155 6.97 -3.87 5.97
CA SER A 155 7.59 -4.39 4.75
C SER A 155 6.92 -5.67 4.24
N LEU A 156 6.51 -6.57 5.15
CA LEU A 156 5.76 -7.79 4.84
C LEU A 156 4.40 -7.49 4.21
N GLY A 157 3.69 -6.50 4.76
CA GLY A 157 2.32 -6.20 4.37
C GLY A 157 2.20 -5.19 3.24
N TRP A 158 2.75 -4.01 3.48
CA TRP A 158 2.47 -2.82 2.70
C TRP A 158 3.44 -2.65 1.54
N THR A 159 4.74 -2.77 1.77
CA THR A 159 5.78 -2.44 0.77
C THR A 159 5.67 -3.30 -0.49
N ALA A 160 5.45 -4.61 -0.34
CA ALA A 160 5.25 -5.49 -1.49
C ALA A 160 3.95 -5.16 -2.26
N GLN A 161 2.90 -4.76 -1.54
CA GLN A 161 1.58 -4.47 -2.12
C GLN A 161 1.47 -3.09 -2.75
N GLN A 162 2.26 -2.11 -2.29
CA GLN A 162 2.18 -0.74 -2.77
C GLN A 162 2.40 -0.63 -4.28
N SER A 163 3.37 -1.36 -4.83
CA SER A 163 3.64 -1.36 -6.27
C SER A 163 2.73 -2.32 -7.05
N MET A 164 2.47 -3.51 -6.49
CA MET A 164 1.65 -4.53 -7.15
C MET A 164 0.19 -4.11 -7.28
N TYR A 165 -0.43 -3.61 -6.19
CA TYR A 165 -1.84 -3.23 -6.18
C TYR A 165 -2.12 -2.06 -7.12
N ILE A 166 -1.22 -1.06 -7.17
CA ILE A 166 -1.33 0.04 -8.15
C ILE A 166 -1.29 -0.52 -9.58
N ALA A 167 -0.39 -1.45 -9.88
CA ALA A 167 -0.31 -2.05 -11.21
C ALA A 167 -1.54 -2.90 -11.58
N GLU A 168 -2.12 -3.63 -10.63
CA GLU A 168 -3.31 -4.48 -10.81
C GLU A 168 -4.60 -3.67 -11.00
N THR A 169 -4.73 -2.51 -10.33
CA THR A 169 -5.94 -1.68 -10.41
C THR A 169 -6.01 -0.83 -11.68
N LEU A 170 -4.86 -0.51 -12.28
CA LEU A 170 -4.76 0.33 -13.48
C LEU A 170 -4.85 -0.50 -14.78
N THR A 171 -5.64 0.01 -15.74
CA THR A 171 -5.67 -0.53 -17.11
C THR A 171 -4.36 -0.27 -17.84
N THR A 172 -4.02 -1.12 -18.82
CA THR A 172 -2.78 -1.04 -19.59
C THR A 172 -2.50 0.37 -20.14
N SER A 173 -3.53 1.09 -20.60
CA SER A 173 -3.36 2.44 -21.13
C SER A 173 -3.31 3.55 -20.09
N THR A 174 -3.94 3.40 -18.93
CA THR A 174 -3.89 4.41 -17.85
C THR A 174 -2.76 4.17 -16.85
N ARG A 175 -2.14 2.99 -16.86
CA ARG A 175 -1.13 2.55 -15.89
C ARG A 175 0.03 3.51 -15.74
N ALA A 176 0.66 3.93 -16.84
CA ALA A 176 1.80 4.85 -16.77
C ALA A 176 1.42 6.18 -16.11
N LYS A 177 0.29 6.77 -16.51
CA LYS A 177 -0.20 8.06 -15.98
C LYS A 177 -0.65 7.94 -14.51
N GLY A 178 -1.37 6.86 -14.17
CA GLY A 178 -1.85 6.60 -12.82
C GLY A 178 -0.73 6.32 -11.82
N THR A 179 0.26 5.51 -12.20
CA THR A 179 1.44 5.27 -11.37
C THR A 179 2.25 6.56 -11.15
N ALA A 180 2.39 7.41 -12.19
CA ALA A 180 3.05 8.70 -12.04
C ALA A 180 2.32 9.62 -11.04
N LEU A 181 0.99 9.69 -11.11
CA LEU A 181 0.19 10.49 -10.17
C LEU A 181 0.27 9.92 -8.74
N GLY A 182 0.24 8.59 -8.58
CA GLY A 182 0.44 7.93 -7.30
C GLY A 182 1.81 8.28 -6.69
N ASN A 183 2.89 8.17 -7.47
CA ASN A 183 4.23 8.54 -7.01
C ASN A 183 4.33 10.03 -6.64
N TRP A 184 3.68 10.91 -7.41
CA TRP A 184 3.64 12.34 -7.10
C TRP A 184 2.90 12.60 -5.77
N ALA A 185 1.72 12.00 -5.58
CA ALA A 185 0.95 12.14 -4.34
C ALA A 185 1.71 11.60 -3.11
N SER A 186 2.32 10.42 -3.25
CA SER A 186 3.22 9.84 -2.25
C SER A 186 4.37 10.80 -1.89
N SER A 187 5.02 11.39 -2.89
CA SER A 187 6.12 12.35 -2.69
C SER A 187 5.65 13.61 -1.96
N CYS A 188 4.46 14.14 -2.30
CA CYS A 188 3.89 15.30 -1.62
C CYS A 188 3.62 15.04 -0.13
N ILE A 189 3.02 13.89 0.20
CA ILE A 189 2.75 13.51 1.60
C ILE A 189 4.07 13.31 2.36
N SER A 190 5.05 12.67 1.72
CA SER A 190 6.38 12.48 2.32
C SER A 190 7.05 13.81 2.66
N LEU A 191 6.93 14.82 1.77
CA LEU A 191 7.45 16.17 2.02
C LEU A 191 6.75 16.85 3.19
N VAL A 192 5.42 16.76 3.25
CA VAL A 192 4.63 17.32 4.36
C VAL A 192 5.07 16.67 5.68
N LEU A 193 5.15 15.34 5.72
CA LEU A 193 5.52 14.60 6.92
C LEU A 193 6.95 14.92 7.36
N ALA A 194 7.89 14.97 6.43
CA ALA A 194 9.29 15.33 6.70
C ALA A 194 9.39 16.73 7.31
N TYR A 195 8.69 17.73 6.75
CA TYR A 195 8.71 19.10 7.27
C TYR A 195 7.97 19.23 8.61
N SER A 196 6.83 18.55 8.79
CA SER A 196 6.05 18.62 10.02
C SER A 196 6.67 17.85 11.19
N SER A 197 7.50 16.84 10.90
CA SER A 197 8.04 15.92 11.89
C SER A 197 8.86 16.61 12.99
N GLY A 198 9.74 17.55 12.63
CA GLY A 198 10.58 18.27 13.59
C GLY A 198 9.75 19.10 14.59
N PRO A 199 8.94 20.08 14.12
CA PRO A 199 8.10 20.90 15.00
C PRO A 199 7.07 20.09 15.80
N ALA A 200 6.56 18.98 15.24
CA ALA A 200 5.65 18.11 15.95
C ALA A 200 6.33 17.42 17.14
N PHE A 201 7.60 17.02 17.00
CA PHE A 201 8.34 16.39 18.10
C PHE A 201 8.64 17.34 19.23
N GLU A 202 9.03 18.57 18.91
CA GLU A 202 9.32 19.57 19.94
C GLU A 202 8.11 19.94 20.80
N LYS A 203 6.90 19.92 20.21
CA LYS A 203 5.67 20.34 20.89
C LYS A 203 4.86 19.20 21.50
N ILE A 204 4.81 18.04 20.84
CA ILE A 204 3.91 16.93 21.18
C ILE A 204 4.68 15.76 21.81
N GLY A 205 5.98 15.63 21.53
CA GLY A 205 6.81 14.55 22.05
C GLY A 205 6.23 13.17 21.75
N TYR A 206 6.15 12.33 22.78
CA TYR A 206 5.68 10.94 22.66
C TYR A 206 4.19 10.80 22.31
N TYR A 207 3.36 11.83 22.49
CA TYR A 207 1.95 11.76 22.08
C TYR A 207 1.76 11.71 20.56
N PHE A 208 2.80 12.06 19.80
CA PHE A 208 2.73 12.05 18.34
C PHE A 208 2.54 10.62 17.80
N TYR A 209 2.97 9.60 18.54
CA TYR A 209 2.73 8.19 18.19
C TYR A 209 1.24 7.82 18.20
N LEU A 210 0.40 8.45 19.03
CA LEU A 210 -1.05 8.21 19.02
C LEU A 210 -1.73 8.68 17.74
N VAL A 211 -1.19 9.71 17.09
CA VAL A 211 -1.71 10.20 15.81
C VAL A 211 -1.56 9.11 14.75
N PHE A 212 -0.44 8.38 14.73
CA PHE A 212 -0.25 7.24 13.83
C PHE A 212 -1.13 6.05 14.17
N VAL A 213 -1.34 5.75 15.46
CA VAL A 213 -2.30 4.69 15.85
C VAL A 213 -3.69 4.99 15.29
N PHE A 214 -4.17 6.23 15.42
CA PHE A 214 -5.47 6.63 14.88
C PHE A 214 -5.48 6.62 13.35
N TRP A 215 -4.40 7.07 12.72
CA TRP A 215 -4.25 7.05 11.27
C TRP A 215 -4.30 5.63 10.71
N ASP A 216 -3.55 4.70 11.28
CA ASP A 216 -3.53 3.28 10.89
C ASP A 216 -4.92 2.65 11.02
N LEU A 217 -5.69 2.99 12.06
CA LEU A 217 -7.07 2.51 12.20
C LEU A 217 -8.00 3.07 11.13
N LEU A 218 -7.86 4.35 10.78
CA LEU A 218 -8.62 4.97 9.68
C LEU A 218 -8.24 4.36 8.33
N GLU A 219 -6.96 4.08 8.12
CA GLU A 219 -6.45 3.42 6.93
C GLU A 219 -7.03 2.00 6.79
N ALA A 220 -7.02 1.21 7.87
CA ALA A 220 -7.65 -0.11 7.90
C ALA A 220 -9.15 -0.04 7.56
N ALA A 221 -9.88 0.94 8.09
CA ALA A 221 -11.28 1.15 7.77
C ALA A 221 -11.48 1.55 6.29
N PHE A 222 -10.64 2.44 5.77
CA PHE A 222 -10.73 2.87 4.37
C PHE A 222 -10.46 1.72 3.40
N ILE A 223 -9.45 0.90 3.66
CA ILE A 223 -9.15 -0.30 2.88
C ILE A 223 -10.31 -1.29 2.97
N PHE A 224 -10.92 -1.44 4.14
CA PHE A 224 -12.09 -2.28 4.27
C PHE A 224 -13.26 -1.83 3.37
N PHE A 225 -13.53 -0.52 3.24
CA PHE A 225 -14.67 -0.01 2.47
C PHE A 225 -14.40 0.23 0.98
N PHE A 226 -13.18 0.61 0.60
CA PHE A 226 -12.90 1.09 -0.76
C PHE A 226 -12.05 0.15 -1.60
N PHE A 227 -11.30 -0.78 -0.98
CA PHE A 227 -10.38 -1.63 -1.72
C PHE A 227 -11.03 -2.95 -2.15
N PRO A 228 -11.19 -3.20 -3.45
CA PRO A 228 -11.56 -4.53 -3.94
C PRO A 228 -10.40 -5.53 -3.78
N GLU A 229 -10.76 -6.80 -3.60
CA GLU A 229 -9.80 -7.90 -3.65
C GLU A 229 -9.43 -8.21 -5.10
N THR A 230 -8.12 -8.23 -5.38
CA THR A 230 -7.57 -8.46 -6.73
C THR A 230 -7.04 -9.88 -6.93
N LYS A 231 -7.06 -10.73 -5.90
CA LYS A 231 -6.57 -12.11 -5.98
C LYS A 231 -7.30 -12.95 -7.04
N ASP A 232 -6.51 -13.70 -7.81
CA ASP A 232 -6.93 -14.67 -8.83
C ASP A 232 -7.76 -14.09 -10.00
N ARG A 233 -7.79 -12.77 -10.20
CA ARG A 233 -8.50 -12.13 -11.31
C ARG A 233 -7.55 -11.64 -12.40
N THR A 234 -7.96 -11.77 -13.66
CA THR A 234 -7.21 -11.14 -14.77
C THR A 234 -7.49 -9.63 -14.83
N LEU A 235 -6.66 -8.88 -15.55
CA LEU A 235 -6.84 -7.42 -15.70
C LEU A 235 -8.18 -7.08 -16.37
N GLU A 236 -8.66 -7.97 -17.24
CA GLU A 236 -9.93 -7.88 -17.95
C GLU A 236 -11.11 -8.09 -16.99
N GLU A 237 -11.03 -9.11 -16.13
CA GLU A 237 -12.04 -9.37 -15.09
C GLU A 237 -12.06 -8.25 -14.04
N LEU A 238 -10.90 -7.67 -13.71
CA LEU A 238 -10.81 -6.50 -12.83
C LEU A 238 -11.53 -5.29 -13.41
N ASN A 239 -11.53 -5.11 -14.74
CA ASN A 239 -12.29 -4.04 -15.36
C ASN A 239 -13.79 -4.18 -15.10
N GLU A 240 -14.32 -5.40 -15.19
CA GLU A 240 -15.72 -5.71 -14.90
C GLU A 240 -16.09 -5.52 -13.41
N VAL A 241 -15.12 -5.65 -12.50
CA VAL A 241 -15.29 -5.38 -11.07
C VAL A 241 -15.39 -3.88 -10.81
N PHE A 242 -14.48 -3.09 -11.39
CA PHE A 242 -14.47 -1.64 -11.20
C PHE A 242 -15.65 -0.93 -11.90
N ASP A 243 -16.20 -1.53 -12.95
CA ASP A 243 -17.39 -1.03 -13.65
C ASP A 243 -18.70 -1.31 -12.90
N ALA A 244 -18.70 -2.22 -11.93
CA ALA A 244 -19.89 -2.54 -11.15
C ALA A 244 -20.26 -1.44 -10.14
N PRO A 245 -21.56 -1.33 -9.77
CA PRO A 245 -22.03 -0.33 -8.81
C PRO A 245 -21.33 -0.44 -7.44
N ASP A 246 -21.02 -1.66 -6.97
CA ASP A 246 -20.27 -1.93 -5.73
C ASP A 246 -19.05 -2.85 -6.00
N PRO A 247 -17.85 -2.30 -6.29
CA PRO A 247 -16.66 -3.08 -6.66
C PRO A 247 -16.16 -3.95 -5.51
N VAL A 248 -16.31 -3.50 -4.25
CA VAL A 248 -15.90 -4.28 -3.09
C VAL A 248 -16.78 -5.53 -2.92
N LYS A 249 -18.11 -5.41 -3.05
CA LYS A 249 -18.99 -6.58 -2.95
C LYS A 249 -18.78 -7.54 -4.13
N LYS A 250 -18.66 -7.03 -5.35
CA LYS A 250 -18.42 -7.86 -6.54
C LYS A 250 -17.04 -8.54 -6.53
N SER A 251 -16.04 -7.91 -5.89
CA SER A 251 -14.72 -8.53 -5.69
C SER A 251 -14.76 -9.74 -4.74
N LEU A 252 -15.73 -9.77 -3.82
CA LEU A 252 -15.89 -10.81 -2.79
C LEU A 252 -16.79 -11.98 -3.23
N GLU A 253 -17.48 -11.87 -4.37
CA GLU A 253 -18.31 -12.95 -4.90
C GLU A 253 -17.43 -14.15 -5.33
N PRO A 254 -17.76 -15.38 -4.90
CA PRO A 254 -16.99 -16.56 -5.27
C PRO A 254 -17.12 -16.87 -6.76
N ARG A 255 -16.01 -17.21 -7.40
CA ARG A 255 -15.98 -17.59 -8.82
C ARG A 255 -16.87 -18.81 -9.04
N THR A 256 -17.97 -18.64 -9.78
CA THR A 256 -18.76 -19.75 -10.30
C THR A 256 -18.41 -19.94 -11.78
N ALA A 257 -18.37 -21.18 -12.29
CA ALA A 257 -18.05 -21.46 -13.70
C ALA A 257 -18.98 -20.71 -14.68
N GLU A 258 -20.18 -20.33 -14.22
CA GLU A 258 -21.15 -19.51 -14.96
C GLU A 258 -20.75 -18.03 -15.04
N THR A 259 -20.16 -17.44 -13.99
CA THR A 259 -19.67 -16.05 -14.03
C THR A 259 -18.52 -15.88 -15.03
N VAL A 260 -17.60 -16.85 -15.11
CA VAL A 260 -16.51 -16.82 -16.10
C VAL A 260 -17.06 -16.94 -17.53
N ARG A 261 -18.08 -17.80 -17.74
CA ARG A 261 -18.76 -17.93 -19.05
C ARG A 261 -19.63 -16.71 -19.40
N ALA A 262 -20.23 -16.04 -18.42
CA ALA A 262 -21.02 -14.84 -18.63
C ALA A 262 -20.13 -13.65 -19.05
N THR A 263 -18.95 -13.50 -18.43
CA THR A 263 -17.94 -12.53 -18.86
C THR A 263 -17.41 -12.85 -20.27
N MET A 264 -17.25 -14.14 -20.61
CA MET A 264 -16.89 -14.57 -21.98
C MET A 264 -17.96 -14.18 -23.02
N ASN A 265 -19.25 -14.41 -22.73
CA ASN A 265 -20.34 -14.11 -23.68
C ASN A 265 -20.63 -12.61 -23.83
N GLN A 266 -20.47 -11.79 -22.77
CA GLN A 266 -20.64 -10.33 -22.88
C GLN A 266 -19.51 -9.68 -23.69
N ASN A 267 -18.30 -10.24 -23.65
CA ASN A 267 -17.19 -9.76 -24.46
C ASN A 267 -17.33 -10.19 -25.94
N GLU A 268 -17.86 -11.39 -26.23
CA GLU A 268 -18.23 -11.75 -27.61
C GLU A 268 -19.30 -10.81 -28.17
N ALA A 269 -20.34 -10.47 -27.41
CA ALA A 269 -21.38 -9.53 -27.86
C ALA A 269 -20.81 -8.13 -28.18
N LYS A 270 -19.89 -7.60 -27.37
CA LYS A 270 -19.21 -6.32 -27.65
C LYS A 270 -18.24 -6.37 -28.83
N VAL A 271 -17.72 -7.54 -29.19
CA VAL A 271 -16.86 -7.72 -30.38
C VAL A 271 -17.68 -7.86 -31.66
N ILE A 272 -18.96 -8.26 -31.56
CA ILE A 272 -19.85 -8.39 -32.72
C ILE A 272 -20.54 -7.05 -33.07
N ASP A 273 -20.68 -6.14 -32.11
CA ASP A 273 -21.27 -4.80 -32.28
C ASP A 273 -20.26 -3.70 -32.68
N VAL A 274 -19.01 -4.06 -33.03
CA VAL A 274 -17.96 -3.17 -33.57
C VAL A 274 -17.59 -3.59 -34.99
#